data_AF-A0A923PV59-F1
#
_entry.id   AF-A0A923PV59-F1
#
_cell.length_a   1.000
_cell.length_b   1.000
_cell.length_c   1.000
_cell.angle_alpha   90.00
_cell.angle_beta   90.00
_cell.angle_gamma   90.00
#
_symmetry.space_group_name_H-M   'P 1'
#
loop_
_entity.id
_entity.type
_entity.pdbx_description
1 polymer ?
#
loop_
_entity_poly.entity_id
_entity_poly.type
_entity_poly.pdbx_seq_one_letter_code
_entity_poly.pdbx_strand_id
1 'polypeptide(L)'
;MGGAGDGGDRRGGAGVGDLKRRLGLRACKWEALCFLGVLLSFTLRLVSTPMKIVSFPRVLLASLALIFSAGLQAQAPAPKAVAPAADPAAAEFDAFFKLRDLPNTPPSGQRFAQLIKAGLPLVAKYPKHRRTPEVIRRLTDVAQGFNDKATVPMRDVWFSQLKLAILNVPGDPLDDDGRAALAALKAADANAEARLSREKDTVELAREKIDALAAMPGGQRFVADAEMGFIEVIKARNPDAAEKMARKLMEHPDKGLAGRAADEVRIMEVRKAPFDLKVTTLDGKAFDATALRGKKALFLYFWSADNASSVKELDTLKEIYFEHRERLEIVSVNLDSAENRAKVDAVLKEKKMKWPQLAEGAGTKSETAARINVRSAPNGALIDKAGMLVLPRARAWQLVGALKAMGFKF
;
A
#
# COMPACT_ATOMS: atom_id res chain seq x y z
N MET A 1 53.30 12.64 -39.56
CA MET A 1 54.08 11.39 -39.60
C MET A 1 53.28 10.35 -38.83
N GLY A 2 52.57 9.38 -39.40
CA GLY A 2 52.65 8.79 -40.73
C GLY A 2 53.05 7.32 -40.60
N GLY A 3 52.06 6.41 -40.68
CA GLY A 3 52.21 5.10 -41.33
C GLY A 3 52.42 3.86 -40.46
N ALA A 4 51.44 2.96 -40.53
CA ALA A 4 51.54 1.49 -40.72
C ALA A 4 50.26 0.85 -40.13
N GLY A 5 49.54 -0.08 -40.76
CA GLY A 5 49.78 -0.86 -41.97
C GLY A 5 48.53 -1.67 -42.27
N ASP A 6 48.54 -2.24 -43.46
CA ASP A 6 47.46 -2.81 -44.25
C ASP A 6 47.17 -4.30 -43.92
N GLY A 7 45.96 -4.77 -44.29
CA GLY A 7 45.74 -6.11 -44.83
C GLY A 7 45.22 -7.24 -43.92
N GLY A 8 44.07 -7.83 -44.31
CA GLY A 8 43.68 -9.22 -43.95
C GLY A 8 42.22 -9.39 -43.51
N ASP A 9 41.20 -9.34 -44.38
CA ASP A 9 40.68 -10.40 -45.28
C ASP A 9 39.54 -11.27 -44.69
N ARG A 10 38.36 -11.09 -45.33
CA ARG A 10 37.35 -12.09 -45.76
C ARG A 10 36.26 -12.70 -44.82
N ARG A 11 35.04 -12.63 -45.41
CA ARG A 11 33.78 -13.43 -45.25
C ARG A 11 32.84 -12.95 -44.13
N GLY A 12 31.65 -12.37 -44.39
CA GLY A 12 30.53 -12.88 -45.21
C GLY A 12 29.70 -13.85 -44.34
N GLY A 13 28.40 -13.73 -44.08
CA GLY A 13 27.32 -12.94 -44.64
C GLY A 13 26.04 -13.80 -44.56
N ALA A 14 25.11 -13.39 -43.70
CA ALA A 14 23.65 -13.63 -43.70
C ALA A 14 23.02 -15.05 -43.54
N GLY A 15 21.88 -15.07 -42.85
CA GLY A 15 20.81 -16.09 -42.95
C GLY A 15 20.22 -16.58 -41.62
N VAL A 16 19.49 -15.74 -40.88
CA VAL A 16 18.03 -15.82 -40.65
C VAL A 16 17.37 -17.18 -40.95
N GLY A 17 16.85 -17.82 -39.89
CA GLY A 17 15.65 -18.65 -39.94
C GLY A 17 15.82 -20.14 -39.71
N ASP A 18 16.05 -20.59 -38.47
CA ASP A 18 15.44 -21.84 -37.98
C ASP A 18 15.57 -21.96 -36.46
N LEU A 19 14.47 -21.82 -35.72
CA LEU A 19 14.35 -22.40 -34.37
C LEU A 19 12.89 -22.60 -33.96
N LYS A 20 12.10 -23.21 -34.87
CA LYS A 20 10.80 -23.83 -34.55
C LYS A 20 10.90 -25.33 -34.83
N ARG A 21 11.67 -26.03 -34.00
CA ARG A 21 11.63 -27.51 -33.88
C ARG A 21 12.52 -27.95 -32.73
N ARG A 22 11.95 -28.10 -31.55
CA ARG A 22 12.36 -29.07 -30.52
C ARG A 22 11.28 -29.10 -29.45
N LEU A 23 10.95 -30.33 -29.04
CA LEU A 23 9.96 -30.73 -28.03
C LEU A 23 8.54 -30.91 -28.60
N GLY A 24 8.32 -32.11 -29.13
CA GLY A 24 7.00 -32.62 -29.45
C GLY A 24 6.22 -32.99 -28.20
N LEU A 25 4.94 -32.63 -28.20
CA LEU A 25 3.89 -33.25 -27.38
C LEU A 25 2.64 -33.31 -28.26
N ARG A 26 2.06 -34.50 -28.32
CA ARG A 26 0.92 -34.86 -29.16
C ARG A 26 -0.34 -34.14 -28.66
N ALA A 27 -1.05 -33.49 -29.58
CA ALA A 27 -2.38 -32.94 -29.34
C ALA A 27 -3.40 -34.09 -29.27
N CYS A 28 -4.14 -34.18 -28.16
CA CYS A 28 -5.32 -35.04 -28.06
C CYS A 28 -6.54 -34.16 -27.77
N LYS A 29 -7.48 -34.17 -28.73
CA LYS A 29 -8.80 -33.55 -28.71
C LYS A 29 -9.69 -34.24 -27.68
N TRP A 30 -10.43 -33.48 -26.88
CA TRP A 30 -11.65 -33.96 -26.22
C TRP A 30 -12.76 -32.92 -26.42
N GLU A 31 -13.62 -33.21 -27.40
CA GLU A 31 -14.95 -32.61 -27.54
C GLU A 31 -15.99 -33.60 -26.99
N ALA A 32 -16.96 -33.01 -26.29
CA ALA A 32 -18.35 -33.40 -26.06
C ALA A 32 -18.83 -34.80 -26.46
N LEU A 33 -19.43 -35.48 -25.47
CA LEU A 33 -20.51 -36.46 -25.71
C LEU A 33 -21.58 -36.31 -24.62
N CYS A 34 -22.70 -35.72 -25.04
CA CYS A 34 -24.00 -35.85 -24.41
C CYS A 34 -24.50 -37.30 -24.55
N PHE A 35 -25.07 -37.91 -23.52
CA PHE A 35 -26.18 -38.86 -23.68
C PHE A 35 -27.05 -38.91 -22.41
N LEU A 36 -28.37 -38.92 -22.67
CA LEU A 36 -29.54 -39.08 -21.82
C LEU A 36 -29.37 -40.16 -20.73
N GLY A 37 -30.01 -40.13 -19.55
CA GLY A 37 -31.32 -39.60 -19.17
C GLY A 37 -32.38 -40.71 -19.17
N VAL A 38 -32.62 -41.41 -18.04
CA VAL A 38 -33.86 -42.17 -17.75
C VAL A 38 -34.15 -42.19 -16.24
N LEU A 39 -35.30 -41.58 -15.91
CA LEU A 39 -36.27 -41.76 -14.83
C LEU A 39 -36.04 -42.80 -13.70
N LEU A 40 -36.32 -42.38 -12.45
CA LEU A 40 -37.45 -42.93 -11.70
C LEU A 40 -37.97 -41.95 -10.63
N SER A 41 -39.24 -41.58 -10.76
CA SER A 41 -40.03 -40.86 -9.76
C SER A 41 -40.58 -41.85 -8.74
N PHE A 42 -40.58 -41.49 -7.44
CA PHE A 42 -41.52 -42.06 -6.47
C PHE A 42 -41.98 -40.97 -5.50
N THR A 43 -43.30 -40.86 -5.35
CA THR A 43 -44.05 -39.83 -4.65
C THR A 43 -44.36 -40.19 -3.19
N LEU A 44 -44.43 -39.13 -2.36
CA LEU A 44 -45.23 -38.88 -1.15
C LEU A 44 -45.40 -39.97 -0.07
N ARG A 45 -45.13 -39.55 1.19
CA ARG A 45 -46.10 -39.72 2.29
C ARG A 45 -45.96 -38.63 3.37
N LEU A 46 -47.04 -37.86 3.49
CA LEU A 46 -47.36 -36.98 4.62
C LEU A 46 -47.65 -37.82 5.88
N VAL A 47 -47.24 -37.32 7.04
CA VAL A 47 -47.82 -37.69 8.34
C VAL A 47 -48.28 -36.41 9.03
N SER A 48 -49.58 -36.34 9.28
CA SER A 48 -50.25 -35.32 10.08
C SER A 48 -50.26 -35.72 11.56
N THR A 49 -50.21 -34.75 12.45
CA THR A 49 -50.81 -34.84 13.78
C THR A 49 -51.27 -33.45 14.22
N PRO A 50 -52.50 -33.29 14.77
CA PRO A 50 -53.08 -32.01 15.13
C PRO A 50 -53.01 -31.75 16.64
N MET A 51 -52.87 -30.48 17.08
CA MET A 51 -53.17 -30.13 18.47
C MET A 51 -53.82 -28.75 18.64
N LYS A 52 -55.14 -28.83 18.87
CA LYS A 52 -56.02 -28.10 19.80
C LYS A 52 -55.80 -26.59 20.06
N ILE A 53 -56.77 -25.84 19.52
CA ILE A 53 -57.16 -24.48 19.90
C ILE A 53 -57.91 -24.53 21.24
N VAL A 54 -57.53 -23.68 22.20
CA VAL A 54 -58.30 -23.40 23.42
C VAL A 54 -58.70 -21.93 23.40
N SER A 55 -59.99 -21.67 23.60
CA SER A 55 -60.65 -20.37 23.62
C SER A 55 -60.83 -19.90 25.07
N PHE A 56 -60.65 -18.61 25.37
CA PHE A 56 -61.31 -17.87 26.47
C PHE A 56 -61.10 -16.34 26.27
N PRO A 57 -61.87 -15.45 26.93
CA PRO A 57 -62.81 -14.56 26.25
C PRO A 57 -62.39 -13.08 26.26
N ARG A 58 -63.01 -12.32 25.36
CA ARG A 58 -62.97 -10.84 25.30
C ARG A 58 -63.65 -10.23 26.53
N VAL A 59 -63.07 -9.19 27.13
CA VAL A 59 -63.54 -7.78 27.18
C VAL A 59 -62.62 -7.01 28.16
N LEU A 60 -61.90 -5.97 27.69
CA LEU A 60 -61.98 -4.57 28.18
C LEU A 60 -60.87 -3.69 27.59
N LEU A 61 -61.31 -2.58 26.97
CA LEU A 61 -60.66 -1.29 26.64
C LEU A 61 -59.39 -1.29 25.78
N ALA A 62 -59.47 -0.92 24.49
CA ALA A 62 -59.66 0.45 23.97
C ALA A 62 -58.53 1.41 24.35
N SER A 63 -57.51 1.53 23.49
CA SER A 63 -56.76 2.75 23.16
C SER A 63 -55.65 2.41 22.15
N LEU A 64 -55.39 3.30 21.20
CA LEU A 64 -54.45 3.21 20.06
C LEU A 64 -54.90 2.39 18.83
N ALA A 65 -55.93 2.90 18.16
CA ALA A 65 -55.93 2.90 16.70
C ALA A 65 -55.12 4.11 16.22
N LEU A 66 -53.98 3.88 15.56
CA LEU A 66 -53.52 4.60 14.37
C LEU A 66 -52.12 4.09 13.97
N ILE A 67 -51.99 3.79 12.67
CA ILE A 67 -50.77 3.46 11.93
C ILE A 67 -50.31 1.99 12.04
N PHE A 68 -50.98 1.08 11.31
CA PHE A 68 -50.29 -0.02 10.62
C PHE A 68 -51.08 -0.44 9.37
N SER A 69 -51.12 0.47 8.41
CA SER A 69 -51.49 0.18 7.02
C SER A 69 -50.45 0.85 6.12
N ALA A 70 -49.23 0.32 6.12
CA ALA A 70 -48.22 0.63 5.11
C ALA A 70 -47.68 -0.71 4.59
N GLY A 71 -47.83 -0.89 3.28
CA GLY A 71 -47.77 -2.19 2.62
C GLY A 71 -46.43 -2.89 2.68
N LEU A 72 -46.50 -4.19 2.37
CA LEU A 72 -45.42 -4.93 1.74
C LEU A 72 -45.01 -4.19 0.46
N GLN A 73 -44.10 -3.24 0.56
CA GLN A 73 -43.39 -2.70 -0.58
C GLN A 73 -42.10 -3.52 -0.72
N ALA A 74 -42.01 -4.27 -1.82
CA ALA A 74 -40.75 -4.82 -2.28
C ALA A 74 -39.70 -3.71 -2.26
N GLN A 75 -38.68 -3.86 -1.43
CA GLN A 75 -37.56 -2.93 -1.38
C GLN A 75 -36.91 -2.96 -2.77
N ALA A 76 -37.07 -1.89 -3.55
CA ALA A 76 -36.41 -1.77 -4.83
C ALA A 76 -34.90 -1.96 -4.62
N PRO A 77 -34.20 -2.70 -5.51
CA PRO A 77 -32.76 -2.85 -5.41
C PRO A 77 -32.13 -1.48 -5.27
N ALA A 78 -31.20 -1.34 -4.32
CA ALA A 78 -30.45 -0.10 -4.12
C ALA A 78 -29.97 0.43 -5.48
N PRO A 79 -30.15 1.73 -5.78
CA PRO A 79 -29.74 2.28 -7.06
C PRO A 79 -28.27 1.94 -7.26
N LYS A 80 -27.97 1.29 -8.39
CA LYS A 80 -26.58 1.03 -8.81
C LYS A 80 -25.83 2.34 -8.67
N ALA A 81 -24.72 2.33 -7.93
CA ALA A 81 -23.83 3.47 -7.79
C ALA A 81 -23.60 4.06 -9.19
N VAL A 82 -23.97 5.32 -9.37
CA VAL A 82 -23.72 6.06 -10.60
C VAL A 82 -22.22 5.92 -10.85
N ALA A 83 -21.86 5.36 -12.02
CA ALA A 83 -20.45 5.25 -12.40
C ALA A 83 -19.81 6.64 -12.23
N PRO A 84 -18.64 6.74 -11.58
CA PRO A 84 -18.00 8.04 -11.38
C PRO A 84 -17.89 8.74 -12.74
N ALA A 85 -18.26 10.02 -12.77
CA ALA A 85 -18.13 10.84 -13.97
C ALA A 85 -16.72 10.65 -14.55
N ALA A 86 -16.62 10.48 -15.88
CA ALA A 86 -15.35 10.27 -16.54
C ALA A 86 -14.38 11.39 -16.15
N ASP A 87 -13.26 11.04 -15.51
CA ASP A 87 -12.22 11.98 -15.10
C ASP A 87 -11.53 12.51 -16.36
N PRO A 88 -11.78 13.77 -16.76
CA PRO A 88 -11.31 14.30 -18.04
C PRO A 88 -9.78 14.41 -18.09
N ALA A 89 -9.10 14.38 -16.93
CA ALA A 89 -7.65 14.45 -16.82
C ALA A 89 -7.00 13.06 -16.66
N ALA A 90 -7.78 11.98 -16.51
CA ALA A 90 -7.27 10.64 -16.19
C ALA A 90 -6.15 10.19 -17.12
N ALA A 91 -6.31 10.43 -18.43
CA ALA A 91 -5.32 10.05 -19.45
C ALA A 91 -3.99 10.81 -19.29
N GLU A 92 -4.02 12.10 -18.94
CA GLU A 92 -2.80 12.89 -18.70
C GLU A 92 -2.05 12.38 -17.45
N PHE A 93 -2.79 12.10 -16.37
CA PHE A 93 -2.21 11.50 -15.16
C PHE A 93 -1.62 10.11 -15.45
N ASP A 94 -2.35 9.23 -16.15
CA ASP A 94 -1.88 7.88 -16.48
C ASP A 94 -0.63 7.92 -17.37
N ALA A 95 -0.58 8.84 -18.33
CA ALA A 95 0.60 9.06 -19.14
C ALA A 95 1.83 9.45 -18.30
N PHE A 96 1.65 10.36 -17.33
CA PHE A 96 2.73 10.73 -16.40
C PHE A 96 3.21 9.55 -15.56
N PHE A 97 2.31 8.77 -14.94
CA PHE A 97 2.73 7.63 -14.10
C PHE A 97 3.37 6.51 -14.93
N LYS A 98 2.81 6.19 -16.10
CA LYS A 98 3.42 5.24 -17.03
C LYS A 98 4.80 5.70 -17.45
N LEU A 99 4.97 7.00 -17.72
CA LEU A 99 6.27 7.57 -18.00
C LEU A 99 7.18 7.38 -16.80
N ARG A 100 6.79 7.80 -15.58
CA ARG A 100 7.59 7.73 -14.35
C ARG A 100 8.06 6.31 -13.99
N ASP A 101 7.24 5.31 -14.30
CA ASP A 101 7.43 3.91 -13.90
C ASP A 101 8.05 3.02 -14.99
N LEU A 102 8.59 3.62 -16.06
CA LEU A 102 9.35 2.87 -17.06
C LEU A 102 10.54 2.14 -16.41
N PRO A 103 10.60 0.80 -16.51
CA PRO A 103 11.66 0.02 -15.89
C PRO A 103 13.00 0.26 -16.58
N ASN A 104 14.10 0.06 -15.85
CA ASN A 104 15.47 0.05 -16.37
C ASN A 104 15.87 1.29 -17.19
N THR A 105 15.25 2.44 -16.93
CA THR A 105 15.56 3.68 -17.65
C THR A 105 16.67 4.44 -16.92
N PRO A 106 17.85 4.65 -17.55
CA PRO A 106 18.95 5.37 -16.89
C PRO A 106 18.60 6.84 -16.66
N PRO A 107 19.10 7.46 -15.56
CA PRO A 107 18.92 8.89 -15.34
C PRO A 107 19.65 9.72 -16.39
N SER A 108 19.00 10.76 -16.90
CA SER A 108 19.60 11.73 -17.81
C SER A 108 18.86 13.06 -17.75
N GLY A 109 19.52 14.17 -18.11
CA GLY A 109 18.87 15.49 -18.17
C GLY A 109 17.67 15.52 -19.11
N GLN A 110 17.73 14.81 -20.25
CA GLN A 110 16.59 14.69 -21.17
C GLN A 110 15.41 13.96 -20.52
N ARG A 111 15.70 12.89 -19.78
CA ARG A 111 14.69 12.12 -19.06
C ARG A 111 14.01 12.96 -17.98
N PHE A 112 14.80 13.76 -17.26
CA PHE A 112 14.28 14.67 -16.24
C PHE A 112 13.37 15.74 -16.85
N ALA A 113 13.79 16.36 -17.95
CA ALA A 113 12.96 17.31 -18.69
C ALA A 113 11.62 16.70 -19.15
N GLN A 114 11.62 15.43 -19.60
CA GLN A 114 10.38 14.72 -19.95
C GLN A 114 9.44 14.54 -18.76
N LEU A 115 9.97 14.11 -17.61
CA LEU A 115 9.17 13.93 -16.39
C LEU A 115 8.59 15.25 -15.89
N ILE A 116 9.40 16.30 -15.87
CA ILE A 116 8.98 17.66 -15.49
C ILE A 116 7.89 18.16 -16.44
N LYS A 117 8.12 18.07 -17.75
CA LYS A 117 7.15 18.51 -18.78
C LYS A 117 5.82 17.77 -18.68
N ALA A 118 5.83 16.49 -18.29
CA ALA A 118 4.61 15.70 -18.12
C ALA A 118 3.91 15.94 -16.77
N GLY A 119 4.66 16.12 -15.69
CA GLY A 119 4.12 16.18 -14.33
C GLY A 119 3.77 17.58 -13.84
N LEU A 120 4.62 18.58 -14.10
CA LEU A 120 4.45 19.93 -13.58
C LEU A 120 3.12 20.60 -14.01
N PRO A 121 2.67 20.48 -15.26
CA PRO A 121 1.36 21.01 -15.67
C PRO A 121 0.19 20.38 -14.90
N LEU A 122 0.28 19.09 -14.53
CA LEU A 122 -0.78 18.43 -13.77
C LEU A 122 -0.95 19.04 -12.39
N VAL A 123 0.17 19.43 -11.75
CA VAL A 123 0.17 20.09 -10.44
C VAL A 123 -0.48 21.47 -10.53
N ALA A 124 -0.09 22.27 -11.52
CA ALA A 124 -0.58 23.63 -11.68
C ALA A 124 -2.04 23.71 -12.16
N LYS A 125 -2.43 22.86 -13.13
CA LYS A 125 -3.74 22.89 -13.78
C LYS A 125 -4.83 22.18 -12.96
N TYR A 126 -4.47 21.17 -12.18
CA TYR A 126 -5.42 20.33 -11.46
C TYR A 126 -5.15 20.29 -9.94
N PRO A 127 -5.04 21.43 -9.24
CA PRO A 127 -4.62 21.47 -7.83
C PRO A 127 -5.54 20.69 -6.88
N LYS A 128 -6.85 20.64 -7.18
CA LYS A 128 -7.85 19.92 -6.39
C LYS A 128 -7.99 18.45 -6.75
N HIS A 129 -7.35 17.98 -7.83
CA HIS A 129 -7.49 16.60 -8.26
C HIS A 129 -6.90 15.62 -7.24
N ARG A 130 -7.56 14.47 -7.05
CA ARG A 130 -7.17 13.48 -6.04
C ARG A 130 -5.77 12.89 -6.26
N ARG A 131 -5.27 12.93 -7.50
CA ARG A 131 -3.94 12.40 -7.88
C ARG A 131 -2.82 13.45 -7.82
N THR A 132 -3.13 14.71 -7.57
CA THR A 132 -2.14 15.80 -7.56
C THR A 132 -1.08 15.65 -6.48
N PRO A 133 -1.43 15.31 -5.22
CA PRO A 133 -0.41 15.01 -4.19
C PRO A 133 0.53 13.88 -4.61
N GLU A 134 0.00 12.86 -5.29
CA GLU A 134 0.80 11.75 -5.79
C GLU A 134 1.75 12.18 -6.93
N VAL A 135 1.34 13.10 -7.82
CA VAL A 135 2.27 13.66 -8.82
C VAL A 135 3.39 14.46 -8.15
N ILE A 136 3.08 15.30 -7.15
CA ILE A 136 4.07 16.06 -6.38
C ILE A 136 5.10 15.11 -5.76
N ARG A 137 4.62 14.07 -5.06
CA ARG A 137 5.47 13.05 -4.46
C ARG A 137 6.34 12.34 -5.51
N ARG A 138 5.76 11.96 -6.64
CA ARG A 138 6.46 11.21 -7.69
C ARG A 138 7.54 12.02 -8.41
N LEU A 139 7.36 13.32 -8.55
CA LEU A 139 8.39 14.24 -9.03
C LEU A 139 9.51 14.34 -7.99
N THR A 140 9.19 14.61 -6.73
CA THR A 140 10.19 14.88 -5.69
C THR A 140 10.97 13.62 -5.23
N ASP A 141 10.41 12.42 -5.41
CA ASP A 141 11.08 11.16 -5.11
C ASP A 141 12.04 10.68 -6.24
N VAL A 142 12.19 11.41 -7.36
CA VAL A 142 13.09 11.00 -8.46
C VAL A 142 14.54 10.87 -7.98
N ALA A 143 15.05 11.88 -7.26
CA ALA A 143 16.43 11.91 -6.78
C ALA A 143 16.76 10.82 -5.74
N GLN A 144 15.76 10.30 -5.02
CA GLN A 144 15.94 9.25 -4.00
C GLN A 144 16.44 7.93 -4.59
N GLY A 145 16.20 7.69 -5.89
CA GLY A 145 16.67 6.49 -6.57
C GLY A 145 18.18 6.51 -6.89
N PHE A 146 18.85 7.65 -6.78
CA PHE A 146 20.23 7.82 -7.23
C PHE A 146 21.21 7.60 -6.09
N ASN A 147 21.43 6.34 -5.69
CA ASN A 147 22.22 5.99 -4.51
C ASN A 147 23.65 5.52 -4.84
N ASP A 148 23.93 5.22 -6.10
CA ASP A 148 25.25 4.75 -6.53
C ASP A 148 26.18 5.92 -6.83
N LYS A 149 27.49 5.74 -6.63
CA LYS A 149 28.51 6.77 -6.88
C LYS A 149 28.39 7.43 -8.26
N ALA A 150 27.99 6.66 -9.28
CA ALA A 150 27.80 7.15 -10.65
C ALA A 150 26.54 8.02 -10.83
N THR A 151 25.51 7.82 -10.01
CA THR A 151 24.22 8.51 -10.16
C THR A 151 24.01 9.62 -9.13
N VAL A 152 24.74 9.63 -8.01
CA VAL A 152 24.65 10.69 -6.99
C VAL A 152 24.74 12.12 -7.57
N PRO A 153 25.67 12.45 -8.51
CA PRO A 153 25.71 13.79 -9.12
C PRO A 153 24.44 14.16 -9.91
N MET A 154 23.64 13.18 -10.34
CA MET A 154 22.36 13.44 -11.03
C MET A 154 21.28 14.00 -10.10
N ARG A 155 21.46 13.91 -8.77
CA ARG A 155 20.55 14.54 -7.79
C ARG A 155 20.55 16.06 -7.97
N ASP A 156 21.73 16.66 -8.04
CA ASP A 156 21.88 18.11 -8.18
C ASP A 156 21.33 18.60 -9.52
N VAL A 157 21.54 17.81 -10.59
CA VAL A 157 20.95 18.06 -11.91
C VAL A 157 19.43 18.02 -11.83
N TRP A 158 18.85 17.03 -11.15
CA TRP A 158 17.40 16.91 -10.96
C TRP A 158 16.84 18.11 -10.20
N PHE A 159 17.38 18.41 -9.01
CA PHE A 159 16.91 19.51 -8.17
C PHE A 159 17.00 20.86 -8.89
N SER A 160 18.11 21.12 -9.59
CA SER A 160 18.31 22.34 -10.36
C SER A 160 17.27 22.49 -11.49
N GLN A 161 17.03 21.42 -12.26
CA GLN A 161 16.06 21.44 -13.36
C GLN A 161 14.63 21.60 -12.86
N LEU A 162 14.24 20.89 -11.79
CA LEU A 162 12.91 21.00 -11.22
C LEU A 162 12.67 22.40 -10.64
N LYS A 163 13.61 22.93 -9.86
CA LYS A 163 13.54 24.28 -9.28
C LYS A 163 13.41 25.35 -10.37
N LEU A 164 14.23 25.26 -11.43
CA LEU A 164 14.13 26.17 -12.58
C LEU A 164 12.78 26.06 -13.31
N ALA A 165 12.29 24.84 -13.54
CA ALA A 165 11.02 24.63 -14.22
C ALA A 165 9.84 25.19 -13.42
N ILE A 166 9.85 25.03 -12.09
CA ILE A 166 8.82 25.59 -11.20
C ILE A 166 8.85 27.12 -11.23
N LEU A 167 10.05 27.74 -11.22
CA LEU A 167 10.20 29.19 -11.31
C LEU A 167 9.67 29.77 -12.62
N ASN A 168 9.76 29.00 -13.71
CA ASN A 168 9.30 29.40 -15.03
C ASN A 168 7.82 29.14 -15.28
N VAL A 169 7.06 28.62 -14.31
CA VAL A 169 5.60 28.51 -14.45
C VAL A 169 4.99 29.92 -14.38
N PRO A 170 4.26 30.38 -15.41
CA PRO A 170 3.59 31.68 -15.37
C PRO A 170 2.61 31.75 -14.19
N GLY A 171 2.66 32.85 -13.43
CA GLY A 171 1.76 33.06 -12.30
C GLY A 171 0.32 33.38 -12.69
N ASP A 172 0.13 33.97 -13.87
CA ASP A 172 -1.16 34.29 -14.47
C ASP A 172 -1.45 33.27 -15.59
N PRO A 173 -2.59 32.54 -15.60
CA PRO A 173 -3.81 32.71 -14.80
C PRO A 173 -3.98 31.68 -13.68
N LEU A 174 -2.95 31.41 -12.86
CA LEU A 174 -3.12 30.47 -11.73
C LEU A 174 -4.05 31.09 -10.68
N ASP A 175 -5.01 30.30 -10.19
CA ASP A 175 -5.78 30.64 -9.00
C ASP A 175 -4.97 30.38 -7.72
N ASP A 176 -5.56 30.68 -6.56
CA ASP A 176 -4.92 30.44 -5.26
C ASP A 176 -4.56 28.95 -5.06
N ASP A 177 -5.42 28.04 -5.51
CA ASP A 177 -5.19 26.60 -5.37
C ASP A 177 -4.02 26.13 -6.26
N GLY A 178 -3.89 26.66 -7.48
CA GLY A 178 -2.77 26.41 -8.39
C GLY A 178 -1.45 26.93 -7.82
N ARG A 179 -1.46 28.14 -7.24
CA ARG A 179 -0.30 28.69 -6.52
C ARG A 179 0.06 27.84 -5.30
N ALA A 180 -0.94 27.40 -4.53
CA ALA A 180 -0.75 26.49 -3.40
C ALA A 180 -0.14 25.15 -3.80
N ALA A 181 -0.60 24.54 -4.88
CA ALA A 181 -0.06 23.29 -5.39
C ALA A 181 1.41 23.43 -5.85
N LEU A 182 1.77 24.56 -6.48
CA LEU A 182 3.17 24.84 -6.82
C LEU A 182 4.04 25.09 -5.59
N ALA A 183 3.53 25.78 -4.56
CA ALA A 183 4.26 25.93 -3.30
C ALA A 183 4.41 24.60 -2.56
N ALA A 184 3.40 23.72 -2.61
CA ALA A 184 3.48 22.36 -2.08
C ALA A 184 4.56 21.55 -2.79
N LEU A 185 4.68 21.68 -4.12
CA LEU A 185 5.79 21.08 -4.86
C LEU A 185 7.15 21.64 -4.44
N LYS A 186 7.29 22.95 -4.22
CA LYS A 186 8.53 23.57 -3.69
C LYS A 186 8.87 23.04 -2.29
N ALA A 187 7.90 22.93 -1.40
CA ALA A 187 8.11 22.40 -0.05
C ALA A 187 8.49 20.91 -0.06
N ALA A 188 7.84 20.11 -0.91
CA ALA A 188 8.18 18.70 -1.09
C ALA A 188 9.57 18.51 -1.71
N ASP A 189 9.97 19.36 -2.66
CA ASP A 189 11.30 19.35 -3.27
C ASP A 189 12.38 19.71 -2.24
N ALA A 190 12.16 20.76 -1.44
CA ALA A 190 13.05 21.13 -0.35
C ALA A 190 13.18 20.02 0.72
N ASN A 191 12.08 19.35 1.06
CA ASN A 191 12.11 18.16 1.93
C ASN A 191 12.95 17.01 1.32
N ALA A 192 12.81 16.76 0.02
CA ALA A 192 13.58 15.73 -0.67
C ALA A 192 15.08 16.07 -0.73
N GLU A 193 15.42 17.33 -1.00
CA GLU A 193 16.80 17.86 -0.99
C GLU A 193 17.40 17.74 0.42
N ALA A 194 16.68 18.17 1.47
CA ALA A 194 17.12 18.08 2.86
C ALA A 194 17.31 16.64 3.37
N ARG A 195 16.55 15.68 2.83
CA ARG A 195 16.70 14.25 3.14
C ARG A 195 17.99 13.67 2.55
N LEU A 196 18.38 14.14 1.37
CA LEU A 196 19.53 13.63 0.62
C LEU A 196 20.82 14.41 0.90
N SER A 197 20.71 15.65 1.36
CA SER A 197 21.80 16.51 1.84
C SER A 197 22.05 16.29 3.34
N ARG A 198 23.27 16.62 3.79
CA ARG A 198 23.63 16.70 5.23
C ARG A 198 23.69 18.13 5.75
N GLU A 199 23.44 19.11 4.89
CA GLU A 199 23.59 20.52 5.21
C GLU A 199 22.43 20.98 6.11
N LYS A 200 22.72 21.96 6.97
CA LYS A 200 21.73 22.57 7.86
C LYS A 200 20.76 23.46 7.07
N ASP A 201 21.30 24.22 6.13
CA ASP A 201 20.58 25.21 5.34
C ASP A 201 19.43 24.59 4.52
N THR A 202 19.61 23.36 4.03
CA THR A 202 18.54 22.62 3.32
C THR A 202 17.36 22.30 4.22
N VAL A 203 17.59 22.01 5.51
CA VAL A 203 16.53 21.77 6.51
C VAL A 203 15.80 23.06 6.86
N GLU A 204 16.53 24.15 7.04
CA GLU A 204 15.96 25.47 7.31
C GLU A 204 15.09 25.95 6.14
N LEU A 205 15.59 25.77 4.91
CA LEU A 205 14.83 26.07 3.69
C LEU A 205 13.57 25.21 3.59
N ALA A 206 13.65 23.90 3.89
CA ALA A 206 12.48 23.03 3.88
C ALA A 206 11.42 23.53 4.89
N ARG A 207 11.83 23.92 6.10
CA ARG A 207 10.93 24.49 7.10
C ARG A 207 10.27 25.79 6.60
N GLU A 208 11.07 26.72 6.05
CA GLU A 208 10.60 27.99 5.49
C GLU A 208 9.52 27.77 4.42
N LYS A 209 9.74 26.82 3.49
CA LYS A 209 8.77 26.54 2.42
C LYS A 209 7.46 25.95 2.94
N ILE A 210 7.51 25.13 3.99
CA ILE A 210 6.30 24.56 4.59
C ILE A 210 5.53 25.64 5.36
N ASP A 211 6.23 26.53 6.07
CA ASP A 211 5.59 27.64 6.79
C ASP A 211 4.92 28.62 5.80
N ALA A 212 5.60 28.93 4.69
CA ALA A 212 5.02 29.73 3.61
C ALA A 212 3.79 29.04 2.99
N LEU A 213 3.84 27.73 2.75
CA LEU A 213 2.70 26.95 2.26
C LEU A 213 1.51 27.00 3.24
N ALA A 214 1.76 26.86 4.54
CA ALA A 214 0.71 26.88 5.55
C ALA A 214 0.01 28.24 5.68
N ALA A 215 0.75 29.33 5.42
CA ALA A 215 0.21 30.70 5.43
C ALA A 215 -0.56 31.08 4.16
N MET A 216 -0.45 30.29 3.08
CA MET A 216 -1.05 30.62 1.79
C MET A 216 -2.52 30.15 1.67
N PRO A 217 -3.39 30.94 1.01
CA PRO A 217 -4.71 30.48 0.57
C PRO A 217 -4.61 29.18 -0.25
N GLY A 218 -5.48 28.21 0.01
CA GLY A 218 -5.44 26.88 -0.63
C GLY A 218 -4.35 25.93 -0.12
N GLY A 219 -3.35 26.44 0.62
CA GLY A 219 -2.18 25.68 1.07
C GLY A 219 -2.50 24.55 2.06
N GLN A 220 -3.51 24.74 2.90
CA GLN A 220 -3.89 23.81 3.99
C GLN A 220 -4.07 22.36 3.52
N ARG A 221 -4.57 22.15 2.29
CA ARG A 221 -4.73 20.81 1.70
C ARG A 221 -3.42 20.02 1.60
N PHE A 222 -2.29 20.70 1.48
CA PHE A 222 -0.98 20.10 1.26
C PHE A 222 -0.08 20.10 2.50
N VAL A 223 -0.44 20.85 3.54
CA VAL A 223 0.35 21.00 4.77
C VAL A 223 0.59 19.63 5.42
N ALA A 224 -0.42 18.76 5.46
CA ALA A 224 -0.27 17.45 6.07
C ALA A 224 0.83 16.58 5.44
N ASP A 225 0.93 16.56 4.10
CA ASP A 225 2.01 15.83 3.41
C ASP A 225 3.37 16.49 3.61
N ALA A 226 3.40 17.82 3.61
CA ALA A 226 4.63 18.60 3.77
C ALA A 226 5.24 18.45 5.17
N GLU A 227 4.41 18.51 6.23
CA GLU A 227 4.82 18.31 7.63
C GLU A 227 5.29 16.88 7.88
N MET A 228 4.55 15.87 7.40
CA MET A 228 4.97 14.48 7.56
C MET A 228 6.26 14.18 6.79
N GLY A 229 6.44 14.79 5.61
CA GLY A 229 7.69 14.72 4.86
C GLY A 229 8.88 15.33 5.61
N PHE A 230 8.65 16.40 6.37
CA PHE A 230 9.66 17.06 7.20
C PHE A 230 10.00 16.25 8.46
N ILE A 231 9.03 15.60 9.09
CA ILE A 231 9.30 14.65 10.18
C ILE A 231 10.30 13.58 9.74
N GLU A 232 10.17 13.03 8.52
CA GLU A 232 11.14 12.06 7.98
C GLU A 232 12.55 12.64 7.83
N VAL A 233 12.66 13.92 7.43
CA VAL A 233 13.95 14.63 7.33
C VAL A 233 14.61 14.73 8.71
N ILE A 234 13.84 15.17 9.71
CA ILE A 234 14.35 15.36 11.08
C ILE A 234 14.66 14.01 11.73
N LYS A 235 13.83 12.98 11.53
CA LYS A 235 13.98 11.66 12.14
C LYS A 235 15.34 11.01 11.84
N ALA A 236 15.86 11.17 10.63
CA ALA A 236 17.17 10.65 10.26
C ALA A 236 18.35 11.37 10.94
N ARG A 237 18.12 12.59 11.46
CA ARG A 237 19.15 13.46 12.05
C ARG A 237 19.06 13.55 13.58
N ASN A 238 17.85 13.69 14.10
CA ASN A 238 17.52 13.81 15.52
C ASN A 238 16.13 13.19 15.79
N PRO A 239 16.07 11.89 16.15
CA PRO A 239 14.82 11.19 16.42
C PRO A 239 13.98 11.84 17.53
N ASP A 240 14.60 12.33 18.60
CA ASP A 240 13.89 12.95 19.73
C ASP A 240 13.21 14.26 19.32
N ALA A 241 13.88 15.06 18.49
CA ALA A 241 13.28 16.28 17.94
C ALA A 241 12.11 15.97 16.99
N ALA A 242 12.23 14.91 16.17
CA ALA A 242 11.16 14.44 15.30
C ALA A 242 9.94 13.97 16.11
N GLU A 243 10.17 13.23 17.20
CA GLU A 243 9.10 12.79 18.09
C GLU A 243 8.42 13.98 18.78
N LYS A 244 9.19 14.92 19.32
CA LYS A 244 8.64 16.15 19.94
C LYS A 244 7.78 16.93 18.95
N MET A 245 8.23 17.05 17.70
CA MET A 245 7.48 17.70 16.64
C MET A 245 6.19 16.95 16.31
N ALA A 246 6.25 15.63 16.12
CA ALA A 246 5.08 14.81 15.85
C ALA A 246 4.04 14.90 16.99
N ARG A 247 4.49 14.88 18.25
CA ARG A 247 3.62 15.09 19.41
C ARG A 247 2.90 16.43 19.38
N LYS A 248 3.60 17.52 19.05
CA LYS A 248 2.98 18.85 18.88
C LYS A 248 1.93 18.85 17.77
N LEU A 249 2.19 18.16 16.66
CA LEU A 249 1.27 18.08 15.52
C LEU A 249 0.00 17.27 15.82
N MET A 250 -0.03 16.44 16.87
CA MET A 250 -1.26 15.76 17.32
C MET A 250 -2.35 16.75 17.78
N GLU A 251 -1.98 17.97 18.16
CA GLU A 251 -2.89 19.02 18.61
C GLU A 251 -3.34 19.94 17.46
N HIS A 252 -2.90 19.67 16.22
CA HIS A 252 -3.19 20.50 15.07
C HIS A 252 -4.70 20.53 14.74
N PRO A 253 -5.28 21.68 14.32
CA PRO A 253 -6.69 21.78 13.93
C PRO A 253 -7.09 20.84 12.78
N ASP A 254 -6.18 20.61 11.82
CA ASP A 254 -6.35 19.59 10.78
C ASP A 254 -6.29 18.18 11.39
N LYS A 255 -7.44 17.51 11.43
CA LYS A 255 -7.59 16.14 11.98
C LYS A 255 -6.86 15.07 11.17
N GLY A 256 -6.67 15.27 9.87
CA GLY A 256 -5.88 14.38 9.03
C GLY A 256 -4.40 14.42 9.39
N LEU A 257 -3.84 15.63 9.57
CA LEU A 257 -2.47 15.81 10.05
C LEU A 257 -2.30 15.29 11.48
N ALA A 258 -3.18 15.69 12.41
CA ALA A 258 -3.13 15.22 13.79
C ALA A 258 -3.19 13.69 13.89
N GLY A 259 -4.05 13.05 13.10
CA GLY A 259 -4.15 11.59 13.04
C GLY A 259 -2.89 10.91 12.49
N ARG A 260 -2.23 11.50 11.48
CA ARG A 260 -0.96 10.97 10.93
C ARG A 260 0.20 11.17 11.91
N ALA A 261 0.23 12.29 12.62
CA ALA A 261 1.22 12.57 13.64
C ALA A 261 1.07 11.58 14.82
N ALA A 262 -0.15 11.31 15.27
CA ALA A 262 -0.43 10.30 16.30
C ALA A 262 0.01 8.89 15.86
N ASP A 263 -0.22 8.54 14.59
CA ASP A 263 0.28 7.27 14.04
C ASP A 263 1.81 7.21 14.06
N GLU A 264 2.50 8.27 13.65
CA GLU A 264 3.95 8.32 13.64
C GLU A 264 4.54 8.19 15.06
N VAL A 265 3.99 8.93 16.03
CA VAL A 265 4.36 8.79 17.45
C VAL A 265 4.17 7.35 17.92
N ARG A 266 3.07 6.70 17.57
CA ARG A 266 2.83 5.29 17.94
C ARG A 266 3.92 4.36 17.36
N ILE A 267 4.33 4.55 16.11
CA ILE A 267 5.43 3.77 15.52
C ILE A 267 6.76 4.07 16.21
N MET A 268 7.06 5.33 16.52
CA MET A 268 8.26 5.71 17.26
C MET A 268 8.31 5.04 18.63
N GLU A 269 7.19 5.04 19.38
CA GLU A 269 7.08 4.36 20.68
C GLU A 269 7.31 2.85 20.57
N VAL A 270 6.67 2.19 19.59
CA VAL A 270 6.88 0.74 19.37
C VAL A 270 8.34 0.41 19.08
N ARG A 271 9.10 1.32 18.46
CA ARG A 271 10.53 1.13 18.16
C ARG A 271 11.44 1.34 19.38
N LYS A 272 10.95 1.82 20.52
CA LYS A 272 11.77 2.05 21.72
C LYS A 272 12.05 0.76 22.51
N ALA A 273 11.26 -0.29 22.32
CA ALA A 273 11.41 -1.54 23.03
C ALA A 273 11.18 -2.76 22.11
N PRO A 274 11.76 -3.92 22.45
CA PRO A 274 11.45 -5.16 21.75
C PRO A 274 9.95 -5.47 21.78
N PHE A 275 9.39 -5.77 20.60
CA PHE A 275 7.99 -6.15 20.45
C PHE A 275 7.73 -7.48 21.18
N ASP A 276 6.91 -7.42 22.23
CA ASP A 276 6.42 -8.60 22.92
C ASP A 276 5.08 -9.04 22.32
N LEU A 277 4.98 -10.34 22.03
CA LEU A 277 3.79 -10.99 21.51
C LEU A 277 3.71 -12.40 22.09
N LYS A 278 2.73 -12.58 22.98
CA LYS A 278 2.41 -13.87 23.59
C LYS A 278 0.94 -14.16 23.34
N VAL A 279 0.68 -15.20 22.56
CA VAL A 279 -0.66 -15.50 22.05
C VAL A 279 -0.88 -16.99 21.97
N THR A 280 -2.14 -17.40 22.03
CA THR A 280 -2.55 -18.77 21.69
C THR A 280 -3.01 -18.79 20.24
N THR A 281 -2.40 -19.63 19.43
CA THR A 281 -2.74 -19.79 18.01
C THR A 281 -4.06 -20.52 17.82
N LEU A 282 -4.62 -20.46 16.61
CA LEU A 282 -5.88 -21.13 16.27
C LEU A 282 -5.87 -22.65 16.46
N ASP A 283 -4.69 -23.28 16.39
CA ASP A 283 -4.51 -24.71 16.68
C ASP A 283 -4.22 -24.99 18.17
N GLY A 284 -4.40 -24.00 19.05
CA GLY A 284 -4.30 -24.12 20.51
C GLY A 284 -2.89 -24.09 21.07
N LYS A 285 -1.87 -23.77 20.25
CA LYS A 285 -0.47 -23.72 20.70
C LYS A 285 -0.12 -22.35 21.26
N ALA A 286 0.66 -22.33 22.33
CA ALA A 286 1.25 -21.09 22.80
C ALA A 286 2.36 -20.63 21.84
N PHE A 287 2.37 -19.35 21.50
CA PHE A 287 3.42 -18.69 20.75
C PHE A 287 3.98 -17.53 21.58
N ASP A 288 5.31 -17.46 21.68
CA ASP A 288 6.03 -16.41 22.37
C ASP A 288 7.14 -15.86 21.46
N ALA A 289 6.99 -14.62 21.00
CA ALA A 289 7.96 -13.96 20.12
C ALA A 289 9.34 -13.78 20.78
N THR A 290 9.43 -13.79 22.11
CA THR A 290 10.71 -13.68 22.81
C THR A 290 11.63 -14.87 22.54
N ALA A 291 11.06 -16.05 22.24
CA ALA A 291 11.82 -17.26 21.90
C ALA A 291 12.58 -17.15 20.56
N LEU A 292 12.19 -16.18 19.70
CA LEU A 292 12.81 -15.90 18.41
C LEU A 292 14.03 -14.99 18.53
N ARG A 293 14.18 -14.26 19.64
CA ARG A 293 15.24 -13.27 19.82
C ARG A 293 16.62 -13.92 19.70
N GLY A 294 17.51 -13.24 18.97
CA GLY A 294 18.84 -13.71 18.60
C GLY A 294 18.86 -14.76 17.49
N LYS A 295 17.72 -15.33 17.09
CA LYS A 295 17.64 -16.48 16.16
C LYS A 295 16.98 -16.13 14.83
N LYS A 296 15.78 -15.54 14.87
CA LYS A 296 14.96 -15.27 13.69
C LYS A 296 14.39 -13.85 13.72
N ALA A 297 14.11 -13.30 12.55
CA ALA A 297 13.18 -12.20 12.38
C ALA A 297 11.73 -12.71 12.50
N LEU A 298 10.80 -11.82 12.87
CA LEU A 298 9.37 -12.09 12.92
C LEU A 298 8.65 -11.21 11.90
N PHE A 299 7.86 -11.82 11.03
CA PHE A 299 6.92 -11.11 10.16
C PHE A 299 5.49 -11.33 10.65
N LEU A 300 4.85 -10.26 11.11
CA LEU A 300 3.42 -10.23 11.38
C LEU A 300 2.70 -9.91 10.08
N TYR A 301 1.84 -10.82 9.61
CA TYR A 301 1.08 -10.65 8.37
C TYR A 301 -0.41 -10.52 8.65
N PHE A 302 -0.98 -9.36 8.33
CA PHE A 302 -2.37 -9.04 8.55
C PHE A 302 -3.18 -9.26 7.27
N TRP A 303 -4.19 -10.12 7.35
CA TRP A 303 -4.93 -10.57 6.17
C TRP A 303 -6.44 -10.69 6.42
N SER A 304 -7.19 -10.74 5.33
CA SER A 304 -8.64 -10.98 5.31
C SER A 304 -8.96 -11.96 4.18
N ALA A 305 -9.88 -12.89 4.44
CA ALA A 305 -10.38 -13.88 3.49
C ALA A 305 -11.21 -13.23 2.36
N ASP A 306 -11.83 -12.08 2.64
CA ASP A 306 -12.60 -11.30 1.66
C ASP A 306 -11.71 -10.38 0.80
N ASN A 307 -10.38 -10.40 1.02
CA ASN A 307 -9.43 -9.62 0.24
C ASN A 307 -8.58 -10.53 -0.65
N ALA A 308 -8.87 -10.55 -1.95
CA ALA A 308 -8.16 -11.39 -2.93
C ALA A 308 -6.65 -11.14 -2.97
N SER A 309 -6.20 -9.89 -2.81
CA SER A 309 -4.77 -9.58 -2.75
C SER A 309 -4.11 -10.17 -1.50
N SER A 310 -4.84 -10.24 -0.39
CA SER A 310 -4.34 -10.83 0.86
C SER A 310 -4.18 -12.33 0.72
N VAL A 311 -5.17 -13.01 0.14
CA VAL A 311 -5.13 -14.45 -0.10
C VAL A 311 -4.03 -14.82 -1.10
N LYS A 312 -3.81 -14.00 -2.14
CA LYS A 312 -2.72 -14.20 -3.10
C LYS A 312 -1.35 -14.06 -2.46
N GLU A 313 -1.16 -13.08 -1.57
CA GLU A 313 0.14 -12.85 -0.92
C GLU A 313 0.51 -13.99 0.06
N LEU A 314 -0.47 -14.74 0.57
CA LEU A 314 -0.19 -15.99 1.32
C LEU A 314 0.59 -17.01 0.49
N ASP A 315 0.35 -17.11 -0.82
CA ASP A 315 1.09 -18.03 -1.69
C ASP A 315 2.57 -17.60 -1.80
N THR A 316 2.83 -16.30 -2.00
CA THR A 316 4.19 -15.74 -1.97
C THR A 316 4.88 -15.96 -0.62
N LEU A 317 4.15 -15.80 0.49
CA LEU A 317 4.71 -16.04 1.83
C LEU A 317 5.06 -17.52 2.05
N LYS A 318 4.34 -18.46 1.44
CA LYS A 318 4.69 -19.89 1.52
C LYS A 318 6.03 -20.18 0.87
N GLU A 319 6.30 -19.59 -0.28
CA GLU A 319 7.58 -19.72 -0.99
C GLU A 319 8.72 -19.14 -0.13
N ILE A 320 8.56 -17.90 0.33
CA ILE A 320 9.54 -17.22 1.19
C ILE A 320 9.79 -18.01 2.47
N TYR A 321 8.73 -18.49 3.14
CA TYR A 321 8.86 -19.24 4.37
C TYR A 321 9.56 -20.58 4.15
N PHE A 322 9.26 -21.28 3.05
CA PHE A 322 9.94 -22.52 2.73
C PHE A 322 11.46 -22.32 2.64
N GLU A 323 11.93 -21.26 1.98
CA GLU A 323 13.36 -20.99 1.81
C GLU A 323 14.02 -20.37 3.06
N HIS A 324 13.26 -19.64 3.88
CA HIS A 324 13.83 -18.79 4.94
C HIS A 324 13.34 -19.08 6.36
N ARG A 325 12.58 -20.15 6.59
CA ARG A 325 12.05 -20.55 7.93
C ARG A 325 13.10 -20.66 9.05
N GLU A 326 14.37 -20.87 8.71
CA GLU A 326 15.47 -20.91 9.70
C GLU A 326 15.82 -19.52 10.24
N ARG A 327 15.48 -18.47 9.49
CA ARG A 327 15.85 -17.07 9.72
C ARG A 327 14.64 -16.17 9.93
N LEU A 328 13.46 -16.63 9.51
CA LEU A 328 12.20 -15.91 9.53
C LEU A 328 11.13 -16.80 10.15
N GLU A 329 10.39 -16.24 11.10
CA GLU A 329 9.11 -16.77 11.55
C GLU A 329 7.99 -15.88 11.02
N ILE A 330 6.85 -16.48 10.64
CA ILE A 330 5.67 -15.74 10.20
C ILE A 330 4.54 -15.98 11.20
N VAL A 331 3.86 -14.92 11.62
CA VAL A 331 2.60 -15.03 12.35
C VAL A 331 1.55 -14.30 11.54
N SER A 332 0.57 -15.04 11.03
CA SER A 332 -0.54 -14.44 10.27
C SER A 332 -1.69 -14.10 11.22
N VAL A 333 -2.17 -12.87 11.15
CA VAL A 333 -3.32 -12.37 11.91
C VAL A 333 -4.48 -12.13 10.95
N ASN A 334 -5.51 -12.94 11.06
CA ASN A 334 -6.75 -12.70 10.34
C ASN A 334 -7.58 -11.61 11.04
N LEU A 335 -8.02 -10.62 10.26
CA LEU A 335 -8.78 -9.46 10.73
C LEU A 335 -10.30 -9.57 10.48
N ASP A 336 -10.78 -10.65 9.88
CA ASP A 336 -12.20 -10.80 9.61
C ASP A 336 -12.99 -10.98 10.90
N SER A 337 -14.24 -10.51 10.90
CA SER A 337 -15.17 -10.72 12.01
C SER A 337 -15.50 -12.21 12.18
N ALA A 338 -16.05 -12.57 13.34
CA ALA A 338 -16.52 -13.93 13.62
C ALA A 338 -17.53 -14.45 12.58
N GLU A 339 -18.34 -13.57 11.99
CA GLU A 339 -19.32 -13.91 10.95
C GLU A 339 -18.66 -14.48 9.68
N ASN A 340 -17.43 -14.06 9.39
CA ASN A 340 -16.66 -14.51 8.24
C ASN A 340 -15.80 -15.75 8.52
N ARG A 341 -15.91 -16.36 9.70
CA ARG A 341 -15.05 -17.46 10.15
C ARG A 341 -15.00 -18.64 9.19
N ALA A 342 -16.12 -19.03 8.59
CA ALA A 342 -16.17 -20.14 7.66
C ALA A 342 -15.28 -19.93 6.41
N LYS A 343 -15.19 -18.69 5.90
CA LYS A 343 -14.30 -18.34 4.78
C LYS A 343 -12.83 -18.38 5.22
N VAL A 344 -12.54 -17.88 6.43
CA VAL A 344 -11.20 -17.94 7.01
C VAL A 344 -10.74 -19.40 7.09
N ASP A 345 -11.55 -20.28 7.69
CA ASP A 345 -11.21 -21.70 7.83
C ASP A 345 -11.03 -22.40 6.47
N ALA A 346 -11.81 -22.02 5.45
CA ALA A 346 -11.63 -22.51 4.09
C ALA A 346 -10.27 -22.12 3.50
N VAL A 347 -9.85 -20.85 3.65
CA VAL A 347 -8.52 -20.38 3.20
C VAL A 347 -7.41 -21.07 4.00
N LEU A 348 -7.55 -21.23 5.32
CA LEU A 348 -6.58 -21.94 6.16
C LEU A 348 -6.37 -23.38 5.66
N LYS A 349 -7.47 -24.09 5.37
CA LYS A 349 -7.48 -25.47 4.86
C LYS A 349 -6.88 -25.58 3.46
N GLU A 350 -7.18 -24.63 2.58
CA GLU A 350 -6.63 -24.58 1.21
C GLU A 350 -5.12 -24.29 1.23
N LYS A 351 -4.72 -23.22 1.93
CA LYS A 351 -3.34 -22.71 1.87
C LYS A 351 -2.37 -23.57 2.68
N LYS A 352 -2.83 -24.28 3.72
CA LYS A 352 -2.02 -25.19 4.56
C LYS A 352 -0.75 -24.52 5.09
N MET A 353 -0.92 -23.33 5.68
CA MET A 353 0.19 -22.55 6.22
C MET A 353 0.84 -23.29 7.39
N LYS A 354 2.18 -23.41 7.33
CA LYS A 354 2.98 -24.16 8.32
C LYS A 354 3.53 -23.28 9.45
N TRP A 355 2.94 -22.11 9.62
CA TRP A 355 3.35 -21.11 10.61
C TRP A 355 2.12 -20.64 11.42
N PRO A 356 2.34 -20.09 12.63
CA PRO A 356 1.28 -19.63 13.52
C PRO A 356 0.18 -18.79 12.85
N GLN A 357 -1.08 -19.10 13.18
CA GLN A 357 -2.26 -18.36 12.73
C GLN A 357 -3.03 -17.83 13.94
N LEU A 358 -3.44 -16.56 13.87
CA LEU A 358 -4.34 -15.91 14.82
C LEU A 358 -5.62 -15.48 14.07
N ALA A 359 -6.75 -15.45 14.76
CA ALA A 359 -7.94 -14.73 14.31
C ALA A 359 -8.49 -13.90 15.47
N GLU A 360 -8.28 -12.60 15.44
CA GLU A 360 -8.64 -11.70 16.54
C GLU A 360 -10.07 -11.14 16.39
N GLY A 361 -10.73 -11.30 15.23
CA GLY A 361 -12.15 -11.02 15.08
C GLY A 361 -12.56 -9.54 15.11
N ALA A 362 -11.63 -8.64 15.43
CA ALA A 362 -11.90 -7.24 15.75
C ALA A 362 -11.52 -6.25 14.63
N GLY A 363 -11.22 -6.73 13.42
CA GLY A 363 -10.77 -5.87 12.33
C GLY A 363 -9.50 -5.09 12.69
N THR A 364 -9.44 -3.83 12.32
CA THR A 364 -8.32 -2.93 12.63
C THR A 364 -8.25 -2.51 14.10
N LYS A 365 -9.26 -2.86 14.91
CA LYS A 365 -9.26 -2.67 16.38
C LYS A 365 -8.62 -3.82 17.12
N SER A 366 -8.13 -4.83 16.40
CA SER A 366 -7.42 -5.94 17.02
C SER A 366 -6.17 -5.44 17.75
N GLU A 367 -5.83 -6.06 18.87
CA GLU A 367 -4.73 -5.59 19.73
C GLU A 367 -3.42 -5.50 18.95
N THR A 368 -3.11 -6.54 18.17
CA THR A 368 -1.91 -6.57 17.35
C THR A 368 -1.94 -5.56 16.21
N ALA A 369 -3.08 -5.37 15.54
CA ALA A 369 -3.22 -4.40 14.45
C ALA A 369 -3.09 -2.95 14.95
N ALA A 370 -3.72 -2.62 16.08
CA ALA A 370 -3.74 -1.28 16.65
C ALA A 370 -2.36 -0.84 17.14
N ARG A 371 -1.57 -1.75 17.74
CA ARG A 371 -0.21 -1.45 18.22
C ARG A 371 0.71 -0.92 17.12
N ILE A 372 0.54 -1.35 15.87
CA ILE A 372 1.43 -1.02 14.74
C ILE A 372 0.70 -0.32 13.56
N ASN A 373 -0.45 0.31 13.81
CA ASN A 373 -1.19 1.12 12.84
C ASN A 373 -1.66 0.38 11.59
N VAL A 374 -2.09 -0.87 11.74
CA VAL A 374 -2.70 -1.62 10.65
C VAL A 374 -4.14 -1.15 10.48
N ARG A 375 -4.41 -0.45 9.38
CA ARG A 375 -5.73 0.12 9.04
C ARG A 375 -6.46 -0.61 7.92
N SER A 376 -5.82 -1.59 7.30
CA SER A 376 -6.39 -2.41 6.24
C SER A 376 -5.51 -3.64 6.00
N ALA A 377 -6.07 -4.68 5.40
CA ALA A 377 -5.35 -5.82 4.85
C ALA A 377 -5.26 -5.70 3.31
N PRO A 378 -4.22 -6.25 2.65
CA PRO A 378 -3.06 -6.89 3.25
C PRO A 378 -2.07 -5.88 3.84
N ASN A 379 -1.46 -6.24 4.96
CA ASN A 379 -0.47 -5.41 5.64
C ASN A 379 0.49 -6.30 6.43
N GLY A 380 1.63 -5.75 6.86
CA GLY A 380 2.56 -6.51 7.66
C GLY A 380 3.51 -5.65 8.47
N ALA A 381 4.19 -6.27 9.42
CA ALA A 381 5.27 -5.65 10.18
C ALA A 381 6.42 -6.61 10.31
N LEU A 382 7.62 -6.14 9.96
CA LEU A 382 8.85 -6.91 10.10
C LEU A 382 9.61 -6.45 11.34
N ILE A 383 9.89 -7.42 12.20
CA ILE A 383 10.60 -7.29 13.45
C ILE A 383 11.92 -8.06 13.33
N ASP A 384 13.04 -7.48 13.74
CA ASP A 384 14.35 -8.11 13.64
C ASP A 384 14.64 -9.14 14.75
N LYS A 385 15.85 -9.71 14.72
CA LYS A 385 16.33 -10.66 15.73
C LYS A 385 16.48 -10.06 17.13
N ALA A 386 16.56 -8.75 17.30
CA ALA A 386 16.54 -8.12 18.62
C ALA A 386 15.11 -7.92 19.14
N GLY A 387 14.11 -8.20 18.32
CA GLY A 387 12.71 -7.94 18.60
C GLY A 387 12.29 -6.51 18.24
N MET A 388 13.13 -5.73 17.56
CA MET A 388 12.81 -4.34 17.24
C MET A 388 12.00 -4.25 15.94
N LEU A 389 10.98 -3.39 15.92
CA LEU A 389 10.22 -3.12 14.69
C LEU A 389 11.13 -2.41 13.67
N VAL A 390 11.37 -3.05 12.51
CA VAL A 390 12.21 -2.48 11.45
C VAL A 390 11.39 -1.87 10.34
N LEU A 391 10.40 -2.61 9.82
CA LEU A 391 9.53 -2.17 8.72
C LEU A 391 8.06 -2.26 9.12
N PRO A 392 7.41 -1.13 9.49
CA PRO A 392 5.96 -1.08 9.54
C PRO A 392 5.41 -1.12 8.10
N ARG A 393 4.21 -1.69 7.93
CA ARG A 393 3.54 -1.80 6.63
C ARG A 393 4.33 -2.58 5.57
N ALA A 394 5.12 -3.55 6.02
CA ALA A 394 5.91 -4.43 5.18
C ALA A 394 5.02 -5.36 4.34
N ARG A 395 5.50 -5.68 3.13
CA ARG A 395 4.89 -6.62 2.19
C ARG A 395 5.84 -7.79 1.91
N ALA A 396 5.29 -8.91 1.44
CA ALA A 396 6.05 -10.14 1.22
C ALA A 396 7.28 -9.93 0.33
N TRP A 397 7.15 -9.15 -0.74
CA TRP A 397 8.25 -8.88 -1.68
C TRP A 397 9.45 -8.15 -1.06
N GLN A 398 9.28 -7.48 0.10
CA GLN A 398 10.35 -6.76 0.79
C GLN A 398 11.16 -7.67 1.73
N LEU A 399 10.64 -8.83 2.11
CA LEU A 399 11.18 -9.64 3.20
C LEU A 399 12.61 -10.10 2.93
N VAL A 400 12.87 -10.67 1.75
CA VAL A 400 14.21 -11.21 1.41
C VAL A 400 15.26 -10.10 1.44
N GLY A 401 14.97 -8.94 0.86
CA GLY A 401 15.88 -7.79 0.87
C GLY A 401 16.11 -7.25 2.29
N ALA A 402 15.06 -7.15 3.09
CA ALA A 402 15.15 -6.68 4.47
C ALA A 402 15.96 -7.64 5.36
N LEU A 403 15.76 -8.95 5.22
CA LEU A 403 16.55 -9.97 5.91
C LEU A 403 18.04 -9.88 5.55
N LYS A 404 18.38 -9.65 4.27
CA LYS A 404 19.78 -9.42 3.85
C LYS A 404 20.35 -8.16 4.52
N ALA A 405 19.58 -7.06 4.55
CA ALA A 405 20.00 -5.82 5.19
C ALA A 405 20.20 -5.95 6.71
N MET A 406 19.48 -6.88 7.37
CA MET A 406 19.67 -7.23 8.79
C MET A 406 20.88 -8.14 9.06
N GLY A 407 21.62 -8.54 8.01
CA GLY A 407 22.82 -9.37 8.14
C GLY A 407 22.53 -10.87 8.34
N PHE A 408 21.33 -11.36 8.00
CA PHE A 408 21.12 -12.80 7.90
C PHE A 408 21.96 -13.36 6.74
N LYS A 409 22.69 -14.45 6.99
CA LYS A 409 23.47 -15.16 5.95
C LYS A 409 22.52 -15.93 5.07
N PHE A 410 22.56 -15.80 3.74
CA PHE A 410 21.65 -16.51 2.82
C PHE A 410 22.23 -17.81 2.31
#